data_AF-A0A2A4NU74-F1
#
_entry.id   AF-A0A2A4NU74-F1
#
_cell.length_a   1.000
_cell.length_b   1.000
_cell.length_c   1.000
_cell.angle_alpha   90.00
_cell.angle_beta   90.00
_cell.angle_gamma   90.00
#
_symmetry.space_group_name_H-M   'P 1'
#
loop_
_entity.id
_entity.type
_entity.pdbx_description
1 polymer ?
#
loop_
_entity_poly.entity_id
_entity_poly.type
_entity_poly.pdbx_seq_one_letter_code
_entity_poly.pdbx_strand_id
1 'polypeptide(L)'
;MKNIFFFALIIALTSCQNSKKDTIPKYPVSIEKYTVEETIFNTTLIDDYRNIESLKDSAVTNWIHKENKYTQLLLNKISKRKEISSQIKEEKSKKTIILEFLQMISIFI
;
A
#
# COMPACT_ATOMS: atom_id res chain seq x y z
N MET A 1 19.73 50.25 14.87
CA MET A 1 20.25 48.92 14.46
C MET A 1 20.01 47.80 15.49
N LYS A 2 19.93 48.09 16.79
CA LYS A 2 19.66 47.10 17.86
C LYS A 2 18.29 46.38 17.74
N ASN A 3 17.29 47.04 17.17
CA ASN A 3 15.93 46.49 17.03
C ASN A 3 15.77 45.50 15.86
N ILE A 4 16.65 45.56 14.85
CA ILE A 4 16.64 44.62 13.70
C ILE A 4 17.19 43.25 14.13
N PHE A 5 18.21 43.24 15.00
CA PHE A 5 18.77 42.01 15.54
C PHE A 5 17.74 41.23 16.39
N PHE A 6 16.85 41.96 17.07
CA PHE A 6 15.79 41.39 17.88
C PHE A 6 14.72 40.69 17.03
N PHE A 7 14.38 41.25 15.86
CA PHE A 7 13.42 40.64 14.94
C PHE A 7 13.96 39.36 14.28
N ALA A 8 15.25 39.30 13.96
CA ALA A 8 15.89 38.11 13.40
C ALA A 8 15.90 36.93 14.38
N LEU A 9 16.05 37.19 15.69
CA LEU A 9 16.06 36.17 16.72
C LEU A 9 14.68 35.53 16.95
N ILE A 10 13.60 36.31 16.80
CA ILE A 10 12.22 35.81 16.95
C ILE A 10 11.84 34.89 15.78
N ILE A 11 12.30 35.18 14.56
CA ILE A 11 12.03 34.37 13.36
C ILE A 11 12.79 33.02 13.42
N ALA A 12 13.97 32.98 14.05
CA ALA A 12 14.74 31.74 14.22
C ALA A 12 14.08 30.73 15.17
N LEU A 13 13.25 31.20 16.12
CA LEU A 13 12.64 30.35 17.16
C LEU A 13 11.31 29.71 16.73
N THR A 14 10.70 30.13 15.61
CA THR A 14 9.42 29.55 15.13
C THR A 14 9.60 28.40 14.15
N SER A 15 10.83 28.02 13.81
CA SER A 15 11.13 26.91 12.88
C SER A 15 11.17 25.53 13.56
N CYS A 16 10.25 25.27 14.49
CA CYS A 16 9.98 23.93 14.97
C CYS A 16 8.82 23.34 14.15
N GLN A 17 9.15 22.64 13.07
CA GLN A 17 8.16 21.86 12.34
C GLN A 17 7.72 20.68 13.22
N ASN A 18 6.50 20.77 13.75
CA ASN A 18 5.83 19.63 14.36
C ASN A 18 5.70 18.52 13.30
N SER A 19 6.59 17.54 13.31
CA SER A 19 6.40 16.31 12.55
C SER A 19 5.12 15.66 13.09
N LYS A 20 4.02 15.73 12.34
CA LYS A 20 2.81 15.00 12.69
C LYS A 20 3.20 13.53 12.82
N LYS A 21 3.08 12.98 14.02
CA LYS A 21 3.27 11.54 14.26
C LYS A 21 2.28 10.83 13.35
N ASP A 22 2.76 10.07 12.37
CA ASP A 22 1.91 9.29 11.48
C ASP A 22 1.18 8.23 12.31
N THR A 23 -0.06 8.53 12.69
CA THR A 23 -0.92 7.57 13.37
C THR A 23 -1.35 6.50 12.37
N ILE A 24 -1.00 5.25 12.63
CA ILE A 24 -1.48 4.12 11.84
C ILE A 24 -3.01 4.08 12.01
N PRO A 25 -3.81 4.16 10.92
CA PRO A 25 -5.25 4.03 11.02
C PRO A 25 -5.59 2.68 11.65
N LYS A 26 -6.46 2.69 12.68
CA LYS A 26 -7.01 1.47 13.28
C LYS A 26 -7.63 0.63 12.17
N TYR A 27 -7.31 -0.66 12.13
CA TYR A 27 -7.88 -1.61 11.17
C TYR A 27 -9.41 -1.60 11.30
N PRO A 28 -10.16 -1.09 10.30
CA PRO A 28 -11.58 -0.81 10.46
C PRO A 28 -12.47 -1.89 9.82
N VAL A 29 -11.89 -2.97 9.29
CA VAL A 29 -12.59 -3.88 8.38
C VAL A 29 -12.64 -5.28 8.98
N SER A 30 -13.86 -5.77 9.22
CA SER A 30 -14.11 -7.18 9.52
C SER A 30 -15.19 -7.66 8.58
N ILE A 31 -15.00 -8.85 8.00
CA ILE A 31 -16.11 -9.62 7.45
C ILE A 31 -16.77 -10.40 8.59
N GLU A 32 -18.06 -10.64 8.47
CA GLU A 32 -18.77 -11.52 9.41
C GLU A 32 -18.26 -12.96 9.25
N LYS A 33 -18.08 -13.63 10.39
CA LYS A 33 -17.70 -15.04 10.40
C LYS A 33 -18.85 -15.88 9.89
N TYR A 34 -18.54 -16.86 9.06
CA TYR A 34 -19.44 -17.90 8.64
C TYR A 34 -18.74 -19.24 8.85
N THR A 35 -18.99 -19.85 10.01
CA THR A 35 -18.30 -21.07 10.43
C THR A 35 -18.81 -22.29 9.66
N VAL A 36 -17.90 -22.96 8.98
CA VAL A 36 -18.10 -24.25 8.33
C VAL A 36 -17.26 -25.29 9.06
N GLU A 37 -17.90 -26.39 9.45
CA GLU A 37 -17.22 -27.52 10.07
C GLU A 37 -17.20 -28.71 9.11
N GLU A 38 -16.02 -29.29 8.91
CA GLU A 38 -15.82 -30.46 8.05
C GLU A 38 -15.04 -31.53 8.82
N THR A 39 -15.40 -32.81 8.64
CA THR A 39 -14.65 -33.91 9.24
C THR A 39 -13.79 -34.59 8.18
N ILE A 40 -12.47 -34.56 8.37
CA ILE A 40 -11.49 -35.14 7.46
C ILE A 40 -10.64 -36.14 8.23
N PHE A 41 -10.66 -37.43 7.83
CA PHE A 41 -9.95 -38.53 8.52
C PHE A 41 -10.12 -38.49 10.05
N ASN A 42 -11.36 -38.36 10.50
CA ASN A 42 -11.76 -38.29 11.92
C ASN A 42 -11.28 -37.04 12.67
N THR A 43 -10.79 -36.02 11.96
CA THR A 43 -10.44 -34.71 12.51
C THR A 43 -11.48 -33.68 12.10
N THR A 44 -12.06 -32.97 13.07
CA THR A 44 -12.94 -31.82 12.80
C THR A 44 -12.10 -30.59 12.48
N LEU A 45 -12.27 -30.07 11.26
CA LEU A 45 -11.72 -28.80 10.78
C LEU A 45 -12.81 -27.73 10.87
N ILE A 46 -12.48 -26.60 11.48
CA ILE A 46 -13.37 -25.43 11.62
C ILE A 46 -12.81 -24.30 10.76
N ASP A 47 -13.62 -23.78 9.85
CA ASP A 47 -13.29 -22.67 8.97
C ASP A 47 -14.31 -21.53 9.14
N ASP A 48 -13.92 -20.51 9.92
CA ASP A 48 -14.74 -19.33 10.22
C ASP A 48 -14.95 -18.38 9.04
N TYR A 49 -14.21 -18.56 7.95
CA TYR A 49 -14.15 -17.60 6.85
C TYR A 49 -14.35 -18.22 5.48
N ARG A 50 -14.96 -19.41 5.41
CA ARG A 50 -15.28 -20.08 4.13
C ARG A 50 -16.07 -19.18 3.17
N ASN A 51 -16.85 -18.24 3.72
CA ASN A 51 -17.59 -17.26 2.94
C ASN A 51 -16.71 -16.40 2.01
N ILE A 52 -15.45 -16.10 2.35
CA ILE A 52 -14.57 -15.25 1.52
C ILE A 52 -14.21 -15.88 0.16
N GLU A 53 -14.40 -17.19 0.01
CA GLU A 53 -14.16 -17.90 -1.25
C GLU A 53 -15.22 -17.57 -2.31
N SER A 54 -16.39 -17.07 -1.90
CA SER A 54 -17.48 -16.72 -2.79
C SER A 54 -17.32 -15.31 -3.37
N LEU A 55 -16.58 -15.20 -4.47
CA LEU A 55 -16.35 -13.90 -5.16
C LEU A 55 -17.60 -13.30 -5.80
N LYS A 56 -18.72 -14.05 -5.87
CA LYS A 56 -20.02 -13.54 -6.34
C LYS A 56 -20.83 -12.88 -5.22
N ASP A 57 -20.46 -13.08 -3.95
CA ASP A 57 -21.14 -12.46 -2.83
C ASP A 57 -20.78 -10.97 -2.72
N SER A 58 -21.82 -10.15 -2.65
CA SER A 58 -21.69 -8.71 -2.44
C SER A 58 -20.99 -8.37 -1.11
N ALA A 59 -21.17 -9.16 -0.04
CA ALA A 59 -20.51 -8.95 1.24
C ALA A 59 -19.00 -9.11 1.13
N VAL A 60 -18.54 -10.15 0.42
CA VAL A 60 -17.12 -10.44 0.17
C VAL A 60 -16.50 -9.36 -0.71
N THR A 61 -17.14 -9.02 -1.83
CA THR A 61 -16.62 -7.97 -2.73
C THR A 61 -16.56 -6.59 -2.05
N ASN A 62 -17.53 -6.26 -1.20
CA ASN A 62 -17.51 -5.07 -0.37
C ASN A 62 -16.39 -5.10 0.69
N TRP A 63 -16.15 -6.27 1.31
CA TRP A 63 -15.03 -6.46 2.24
C TRP A 63 -13.69 -6.23 1.53
N ILE A 64 -13.47 -6.84 0.35
CA ILE A 64 -12.27 -6.62 -0.47
C ILE A 64 -12.06 -5.13 -0.80
N HIS A 65 -13.13 -4.40 -1.14
CA HIS A 65 -13.04 -2.96 -1.40
C HIS A 65 -12.58 -2.17 -0.17
N LYS A 66 -13.06 -2.54 1.03
CA LYS A 66 -12.66 -1.92 2.28
C LYS A 66 -11.19 -2.24 2.62
N GLU A 67 -10.75 -3.48 2.43
CA GLU A 67 -9.34 -3.89 2.56
C GLU A 67 -8.42 -3.09 1.63
N ASN A 68 -8.81 -2.95 0.36
CA ASN A 68 -8.08 -2.18 -0.63
C ASN A 68 -7.98 -0.71 -0.23
N LYS A 69 -9.08 -0.12 0.23
CA LYS A 69 -9.10 1.28 0.69
C LYS A 69 -8.18 1.48 1.89
N TYR A 70 -8.23 0.58 2.87
CA TYR A 70 -7.34 0.61 4.03
C TYR A 70 -5.87 0.52 3.62
N THR A 71 -5.55 -0.44 2.76
CA THR A 71 -4.19 -0.63 2.23
C THR A 71 -3.70 0.60 1.48
N GLN A 72 -4.52 1.20 0.62
CA GLN A 72 -4.17 2.43 -0.09
C GLN A 72 -3.90 3.59 0.87
N LEU A 73 -4.70 3.74 1.93
CA LEU A 73 -4.46 4.76 2.95
C LEU A 73 -3.09 4.59 3.61
N LEU A 74 -2.68 3.35 3.91
CA LEU A 74 -1.35 3.07 4.46
C LEU A 74 -0.24 3.34 3.45
N LEU A 75 -0.35 2.79 2.24
CA LEU A 75 0.66 2.95 1.20
C LEU A 75 0.87 4.42 0.82
N ASN A 76 -0.19 5.23 0.82
CA ASN A 76 -0.10 6.65 0.49
C ASN A 76 0.64 7.49 1.54
N LYS A 77 0.83 6.97 2.77
CA LYS A 77 1.67 7.63 3.79
C LYS A 77 3.17 7.43 3.56
N ILE A 78 3.56 6.46 2.74
CA ILE A 78 4.98 6.19 2.47
C ILE A 78 5.58 7.40 1.72
N SER A 79 6.50 8.10 2.39
CA SER A 79 7.29 9.16 1.77
C SER A 79 8.03 8.61 0.54
N LYS A 80 8.13 9.42 -0.52
CA LYS A 80 8.73 9.04 -1.81
C LYS A 80 8.06 7.89 -2.57
N ARG A 81 6.86 7.41 -2.19
CA ARG A 81 6.13 6.36 -2.95
C ARG A 81 6.06 6.62 -4.46
N LYS A 82 5.79 7.87 -4.85
CA LYS A 82 5.71 8.27 -6.26
C LYS A 82 7.06 8.19 -6.97
N GLU A 83 8.13 8.62 -6.31
CA GLU A 83 9.50 8.56 -6.84
C GLU A 83 9.93 7.11 -7.06
N ILE A 84 9.75 6.26 -6.05
CA ILE A 84 10.04 4.81 -6.14
C ILE A 84 9.24 4.16 -7.28
N SER A 85 7.95 4.48 -7.38
CA SER A 85 7.09 3.98 -8.47
C SER A 85 7.59 4.43 -9.86
N SER A 86 8.08 5.66 -9.97
CA SER A 86 8.68 6.19 -11.21
C SER A 86 9.95 5.44 -11.58
N GLN A 87 10.87 5.26 -10.62
CA GLN A 87 12.12 4.54 -10.83
C GLN A 87 11.88 3.10 -11.29
N ILE A 88 10.95 2.39 -10.65
CA ILE A 88 10.60 1.02 -11.05
C ILE A 88 10.04 0.97 -12.48
N LYS A 89 9.23 1.95 -12.89
CA LYS A 89 8.68 2.01 -14.25
C LYS A 89 9.77 2.28 -15.29
N GLU A 90 10.68 3.19 -14.98
CA GLU A 90 11.80 3.53 -15.86
C GLU A 90 12.70 2.32 -16.10
N GLU A 91 13.09 1.62 -15.04
CA GLU A 91 13.94 0.42 -15.13
C GLU A 91 13.26 -0.72 -15.89
N LYS A 92 11.95 -0.91 -15.70
CA LYS A 92 11.18 -1.88 -16.50
C LYS A 92 11.15 -1.50 -17.98
N SER A 93 10.93 -0.23 -18.31
CA SER A 93 10.92 0.25 -19.69
C SER A 93 12.25 -0.01 -20.39
N LYS A 94 13.36 0.33 -19.74
CA LYS A 94 14.71 0.04 -20.24
C LYS A 94 14.91 -1.44 -20.53
N LYS A 95 14.51 -2.32 -19.61
CA LYS A 95 14.61 -3.78 -19.78
C LYS A 95 13.80 -4.28 -20.98
N THR A 96 12.59 -3.79 -21.17
CA THR A 96 11.74 -4.17 -22.32
C THR A 96 12.41 -3.80 -23.65
N ILE A 97 12.93 -2.57 -23.76
CA ILE A 97 13.61 -2.09 -24.96
C ILE A 97 14.83 -2.98 -25.29
N ILE A 98 15.62 -3.35 -24.28
CA ILE A 98 16.79 -4.22 -24.46
C ILE A 98 16.36 -5.61 -24.96
N LEU A 99 15.30 -6.19 -24.40
CA LEU A 99 14.79 -7.49 -24.81
C LEU A 99 14.28 -7.47 -26.26
N GLU A 100 13.54 -6.43 -26.65
CA GLU A 100 13.07 -6.25 -28.03
C GLU A 100 14.25 -6.11 -29.00
N PHE A 101 15.28 -5.36 -28.61
CA PHE A 101 16.49 -5.18 -29.41
C PHE A 101 17.28 -6.49 -29.58
N LEU A 102 17.45 -7.28 -28.51
CA LEU A 102 18.11 -8.58 -28.57
C LEU A 102 17.31 -9.57 -29.44
N GLN A 103 15.99 -9.58 -29.32
CA GLN A 103 15.11 -10.42 -30.13
C GLN A 103 15.20 -10.05 -31.61
N MET A 104 15.22 -8.75 -31.92
CA MET A 104 15.41 -8.27 -33.28
C MET A 104 16.74 -8.74 -33.86
N ILE A 105 17.85 -8.60 -33.12
CA ILE A 105 19.16 -9.09 -33.59
C ILE A 105 19.17 -10.61 -33.81
N SER A 106 18.51 -11.39 -32.95
CA SER A 106 18.44 -12.85 -33.10
C SER A 106 17.67 -13.34 -34.33
N ILE A 107 16.90 -12.48 -35.00
CA ILE A 107 16.22 -12.79 -36.27
C ILE A 107 17.18 -12.59 -37.46
N PHE A 108 18.25 -11.81 -37.27
CA PHE A 108 19.23 -11.48 -38.31
C PHE A 108 20.55 -12.26 -38.20
N ILE A 109 20.67 -13.18 -37.23
CA ILE A 109 21.79 -14.13 -37.04
C ILE A 109 21.25 -15.55 -37.17
#